data_AF-A0A256CLB6-F1
#
_entry.id   AF-A0A256CLB6-F1
#
_cell.length_a   1.000
_cell.length_b   1.000
_cell.length_c   1.000
_cell.angle_alpha   90.00
_cell.angle_beta   90.00
_cell.angle_gamma   90.00
#
_symmetry.space_group_name_H-M   'P 1'
#
loop_
_entity.id
_entity.type
_entity.pdbx_description
1 polymer ?
#
loop_
_entity_poly.entity_id
_entity_poly.type
_entity_poly.pdbx_seq_one_letter_code
_entity_poly.pdbx_strand_id
1 'polypeptide(L)'
;MLAAYKIRLDFLTWFIVILKNIAAPAAIYFAASALGLDHKTVAQAVITMAIPAMPIIVVFAIEYKVAEKNMPAALLLSTILSPLTIGGFIYLLAV
;
A
#
# COMPACT_ATOMS: atom_id res chain seq x y z
N MET A 1 -15.87 -15.80 -18.88
CA MET A 1 -15.21 -14.71 -19.62
C MET A 1 -14.03 -14.19 -18.80
N LEU A 2 -12.85 -14.82 -18.93
CA LEU A 2 -11.60 -14.27 -18.41
C LEU A 2 -11.11 -13.20 -19.41
N ALA A 3 -11.89 -12.14 -19.56
CA ALA A 3 -11.49 -11.02 -20.38
C ALA A 3 -10.39 -10.29 -19.61
N ALA A 4 -9.19 -10.32 -20.16
CA ALA A 4 -8.05 -9.53 -19.75
C ALA A 4 -8.50 -8.13 -19.35
N TYR A 5 -8.61 -7.87 -18.05
CA TYR A 5 -8.75 -6.51 -17.55
C TYR A 5 -7.44 -5.84 -17.94
N LYS A 6 -7.46 -5.01 -19.00
CA LYS A 6 -6.26 -4.34 -19.51
C LYS A 6 -5.61 -3.62 -18.33
N ILE A 7 -4.45 -4.11 -17.90
CA ILE A 7 -3.68 -3.50 -16.82
C ILE A 7 -3.33 -2.10 -17.30
N ARG A 8 -4.02 -1.10 -16.75
CA ARG A 8 -3.76 0.31 -17.06
C ARG A 8 -2.70 0.80 -16.10
N LEU A 9 -1.49 0.95 -16.63
CA LEU A 9 -0.36 1.57 -15.95
C LEU A 9 -0.31 3.04 -16.33
N ASP A 10 -1.21 3.83 -15.76
CA ASP A 10 -1.21 5.28 -15.90
C ASP A 10 -0.74 5.96 -14.61
N PHE A 11 -0.68 7.29 -14.63
CA PHE A 11 -0.29 8.09 -13.48
C PHE A 11 -1.14 7.78 -12.24
N LEU A 12 -2.45 7.60 -12.40
CA LEU A 12 -3.36 7.35 -11.29
C LEU A 12 -3.08 6.00 -10.62
N THR A 13 -2.81 4.95 -11.40
CA THR A 13 -2.42 3.64 -10.87
C THR A 13 -1.15 3.74 -10.03
N TRP A 14 -0.11 4.39 -10.55
CA TRP A 14 1.14 4.59 -9.80
C TRP A 14 0.95 5.44 -8.55
N PHE A 15 0.14 6.49 -8.64
CA PHE A 15 -0.19 7.34 -7.50
C PHE A 15 -0.85 6.56 -6.36
N ILE A 16 -1.84 5.71 -6.67
CA ILE A 16 -2.49 4.84 -5.69
C ILE A 16 -1.48 3.88 -5.04
N VAL A 17 -0.61 3.26 -5.84
CA VAL A 17 0.41 2.32 -5.36
C VAL A 17 1.40 3.02 -4.42
N ILE A 18 1.91 4.20 -4.80
CA ILE A 18 2.86 4.96 -3.97
C ILE A 18 2.20 5.40 -2.67
N LEU A 19 0.95 5.89 -2.72
CA LEU A 19 0.23 6.28 -1.52
C LEU A 19 0.08 5.12 -0.55
N LYS A 20 -0.37 3.96 -1.03
CA LYS A 20 -0.65 2.81 -0.16
C LYS A 20 0.63 2.12 0.32
N ASN A 21 1.61 1.94 -0.56
CA ASN A 21 2.81 1.16 -0.24
C ASN A 21 3.87 1.98 0.48
N ILE A 22 3.99 3.28 0.21
CA ILE A 22 5.10 4.11 0.73
C ILE A 22 4.57 5.20 1.66
N ALA A 23 3.64 6.03 1.17
CA ALA A 23 3.21 7.21 1.92
C ALA A 23 2.48 6.84 3.22
N ALA A 24 1.58 5.86 3.18
CA ALA A 24 0.84 5.40 4.36
C ALA A 24 1.74 4.83 5.47
N PRO A 25 2.63 3.84 5.21
CA PRO A 25 3.53 3.36 6.26
C PRO A 25 4.53 4.42 6.73
N ALA A 26 5.02 5.31 5.85
CA ALA A 26 5.88 6.42 6.24
C ALA A 26 5.14 7.40 7.18
N ALA A 27 3.89 7.76 6.85
CA ALA A 27 3.08 8.63 7.69
C ALA A 27 2.87 8.02 9.08
N ILE A 28 2.64 6.71 9.16
CA ILE A 28 2.49 5.99 10.43
C ILE A 28 3.80 5.97 11.21
N TYR A 29 4.94 5.77 10.55
CA TYR A 29 6.25 5.85 11.20
C TYR A 29 6.46 7.21 11.87
N PHE A 30 6.23 8.31 11.14
CA PHE A 30 6.39 9.65 11.68
C PHE A 30 5.37 9.96 12.78
N ALA A 31 4.10 9.62 12.58
CA ALA A 31 3.05 9.88 13.57
C ALA A 31 3.29 9.11 14.88
N ALA A 32 3.58 7.81 14.78
CA ALA A 32 3.83 6.95 15.94
C ALA A 32 5.10 7.37 16.70
N SER A 33 6.16 7.74 15.97
CA SER A 33 7.41 8.24 16.58
C SER A 33 7.21 9.60 17.24
N ALA A 34 6.46 10.52 16.62
CA ALA A 34 6.16 11.84 17.18
C ALA A 34 5.30 11.76 18.47
N LEU A 35 4.48 10.71 18.59
CA LEU A 35 3.70 10.42 19.80
C LEU A 35 4.55 9.77 20.92
N GLY A 36 5.83 9.49 20.68
CA GLY A 36 6.71 8.87 21.67
C GLY A 36 6.38 7.41 21.97
N LEU A 37 5.73 6.70 21.04
CA LEU A 37 5.45 5.27 21.19
C LEU A 37 6.76 4.46 21.24
N ASP A 38 6.72 3.33 21.95
CA ASP A 38 7.88 2.46 22.03
C ASP A 38 8.23 1.88 20.64
N HIS A 39 9.52 1.63 20.44
CA HIS A 39 10.05 1.19 19.16
C HIS A 39 9.36 -0.09 18.62
N LYS A 40 8.99 -1.04 19.49
CA LYS A 40 8.34 -2.28 19.05
C LYS A 40 6.93 -2.00 18.52
N THR A 41 6.18 -1.15 19.21
CA THR A 41 4.86 -0.70 18.76
C THR A 41 4.94 0.07 17.43
N VAL A 42 5.90 0.99 17.28
CA VAL A 42 6.13 1.70 16.01
C VAL A 42 6.41 0.70 14.88
N ALA A 43 7.34 -0.25 15.13
CA ALA A 43 7.74 -1.21 14.12
C ALA A 43 6.57 -2.09 13.66
N GLN A 44 5.77 -2.60 14.60
CA GLN A 44 4.57 -3.39 14.28
C GLN A 44 3.57 -2.58 13.46
N ALA A 45 3.25 -1.35 13.87
CA ALA A 45 2.30 -0.50 13.16
C ALA A 45 2.75 -0.20 11.72
N VAL A 46 4.03 0.15 11.53
CA VAL A 46 4.59 0.48 10.21
C VAL A 46 4.61 -0.73 9.30
N ILE A 47 5.07 -1.89 9.81
CA ILE A 47 5.13 -3.14 9.03
C ILE A 47 3.72 -3.59 8.62
N THR A 48 2.74 -3.52 9.53
CA THR A 48 1.34 -3.83 9.21
C THR A 48 0.80 -2.94 8.10
N MET A 49 1.16 -1.65 8.10
CA MET A 49 0.71 -0.71 7.06
C MET A 49 1.44 -0.89 5.72
N ALA A 50 2.65 -1.45 5.73
CA ALA A 50 3.39 -1.79 4.52
C ALA A 50 2.85 -3.02 3.79
N ILE A 51 2.11 -3.92 4.48
CA ILE A 51 1.41 -5.08 3.87
C ILE A 51 0.56 -4.63 2.68
N PRO A 52 0.56 -5.35 1.54
CA PRO A 52 -0.14 -4.91 0.33
C PRO A 52 -1.64 -4.72 0.52
N ALA A 53 -2.26 -3.96 -0.40
CA ALA A 53 -3.67 -3.68 -0.29
C ALA A 53 -4.52 -4.96 -0.38
N MET A 54 -5.66 -4.99 0.32
CA MET A 54 -6.59 -6.11 0.26
C MET A 54 -7.45 -6.07 -1.01
N PRO A 55 -7.87 -7.23 -1.56
CA PRO A 55 -8.72 -7.28 -2.75
C PRO A 55 -10.05 -6.53 -2.67
N ILE A 56 -10.57 -6.28 -1.46
CA ILE A 56 -11.83 -5.56 -1.24
C ILE A 56 -11.83 -4.14 -1.83
N ILE A 57 -10.66 -3.52 -2.01
CA ILE A 57 -10.57 -2.20 -2.64
C ILE A 57 -11.10 -2.20 -4.08
N VAL A 58 -10.99 -3.32 -4.79
CA VAL A 58 -11.51 -3.46 -6.16
C VAL A 58 -13.03 -3.53 -6.13
N VAL A 59 -13.59 -4.23 -5.14
CA VAL A 59 -15.05 -4.29 -4.94
C VAL A 59 -15.58 -2.89 -4.66
N PHE A 60 -14.94 -2.13 -3.75
CA PHE A 60 -15.35 -0.76 -3.47
C PHE A 60 -15.16 0.19 -4.66
N ALA A 61 -14.11 0.00 -5.47
CA ALA A 61 -13.92 0.79 -6.68
C ALA A 61 -15.11 0.64 -7.64
N ILE A 62 -15.59 -0.60 -7.82
CA ILE A 62 -16.76 -0.92 -8.64
C ILE A 62 -18.05 -0.39 -8.00
N GLU A 63 -18.27 -0.68 -6.72
CA GLU A 63 -19.48 -0.27 -6.00
C GLU A 63 -19.69 1.24 -6.02
N TYR A 64 -18.62 2.00 -5.74
CA TYR A 64 -18.68 3.45 -5.69
C TYR A 64 -18.39 4.13 -7.03
N LYS A 65 -18.15 3.37 -8.10
CA LYS A 65 -17.83 3.88 -9.46
C LYS A 65 -16.63 4.83 -9.47
N VAL A 66 -15.61 4.54 -8.65
CA VAL A 66 -14.38 5.35 -8.54
C VAL A 66 -13.17 4.49 -8.89
N ALA A 67 -12.36 4.96 -9.84
CA ALA A 67 -11.08 4.33 -10.24
C ALA A 67 -11.20 2.82 -10.60
N GLU A 68 -12.37 2.37 -11.05
CA GLU A 68 -12.68 0.97 -11.39
C GLU A 68 -11.61 0.33 -12.28
N LYS A 69 -11.19 1.08 -13.31
CA LYS A 69 -10.25 0.63 -14.34
C LYS A 69 -8.80 0.53 -13.84
N ASN A 70 -8.47 1.23 -12.76
CA ASN A 70 -7.12 1.37 -12.22
C ASN A 70 -6.90 0.45 -11.02
N MET A 71 -7.95 0.22 -10.23
CA MET A 71 -7.83 -0.47 -8.94
C MET A 71 -7.29 -1.91 -9.04
N PRO A 72 -7.68 -2.74 -10.03
CA PRO A 72 -7.09 -4.07 -10.19
C PRO A 72 -5.59 -4.03 -10.49
N ALA A 73 -5.15 -3.08 -11.33
CA ALA A 73 -3.74 -2.90 -11.65
C ALA A 73 -2.95 -2.39 -10.43
N ALA A 74 -3.53 -1.46 -9.68
CA ALA A 74 -2.94 -0.94 -8.45
C ALA A 74 -2.81 -2.03 -7.37
N LEU A 75 -3.82 -2.89 -7.22
CA LEU A 75 -3.77 -4.05 -6.30
C LEU A 75 -2.63 -5.00 -6.66
N LEU A 76 -2.51 -5.37 -7.95
CA LEU A 76 -1.45 -6.26 -8.43
C LEU A 76 -0.06 -5.66 -8.20
N LEU A 77 0.14 -4.39 -8.60
CA LEU A 77 1.41 -3.69 -8.39
C LEU A 77 1.74 -3.51 -6.91
N SER A 78 0.76 -3.14 -6.09
CA SER A 78 0.92 -3.02 -4.64
C SER A 78 1.41 -4.35 -4.05
N THR A 79 0.82 -5.47 -4.50
CA THR A 79 1.21 -6.82 -4.07
C THR A 79 2.67 -7.11 -4.42
N ILE A 80 3.08 -6.87 -5.68
CA ILE A 80 4.45 -7.14 -6.16
C ILE A 80 5.49 -6.24 -5.48
N LEU A 81 5.17 -4.96 -5.26
CA LEU A 81 6.12 -3.97 -4.73
C LEU A 81 6.16 -3.91 -3.19
N SER A 82 5.14 -4.44 -2.51
CA SER A 82 5.08 -4.41 -1.05
C SER A 82 6.26 -5.09 -0.33
N PRO A 83 6.83 -6.23 -0.79
CA PRO A 83 7.95 -6.86 -0.10
C PRO A 83 9.19 -5.94 -0.04
N LEU A 84 9.40 -5.11 -1.08
CA LEU A 84 10.47 -4.13 -1.09
C LEU A 84 10.26 -3.05 -0.02
N THR A 85 9.02 -2.60 0.16
CA THR A 85 8.70 -1.58 1.16
C THR A 85 8.77 -2.15 2.57
N ILE A 86 8.23 -3.35 2.78
CA ILE A 86 8.33 -4.08 4.05
C ILE A 86 9.79 -4.29 4.42
N GLY A 87 10.62 -4.82 3.49
CA GLY A 87 12.05 -5.01 3.72
C GLY A 87 12.78 -3.71 4.04
N GLY A 88 12.44 -2.62 3.34
CA GLY A 88 13.00 -1.30 3.61
C GLY A 88 12.69 -0.77 5.00
N PHE A 89 11.43 -0.87 5.45
CA PHE A 89 11.06 -0.46 6.81
C PHE A 89 11.60 -1.39 7.88
N ILE A 90 11.65 -2.71 7.64
CA ILE A 90 12.31 -3.65 8.55
C ILE A 90 13.77 -3.25 8.74
N TYR A 91 14.49 -2.98 7.66
CA TYR A 91 15.89 -2.53 7.74
C TYR A 91 16.02 -1.21 8.50
N LEU A 92 15.18 -0.22 8.18
CA LEU A 92 15.19 1.10 8.84
C LEU A 92 14.89 1.04 10.34
N LEU A 93 14.03 0.11 10.76
CA LEU A 93 13.66 -0.07 12.16
C LEU A 93 14.61 -1.02 12.90
N ALA A 94 15.33 -1.90 12.18
CA ALA A 94 16.30 -2.81 12.81
C ALA A 94 17.64 -2.13 13.15
N VAL A 95 17.94 -0.99 12.51
CA VAL A 95 19.12 -0.15 12.76
C VAL A 95 18.80 0.90 13.82
#